data_AF-A0AAQ0RU62-F1
#
_entry.id   AF-A0AAQ0RU62-F1
#
_cell.length_a   1.000
_cell.length_b   1.000
_cell.length_c   1.000
_cell.angle_alpha   90.00
_cell.angle_beta   90.00
_cell.angle_gamma   90.00
#
_symmetry.space_group_name_H-M   'P 1'
#
loop_
_entity.id
_entity.type
_entity.pdbx_description
1 polymer ?
#
loop_
_entity_poly.entity_id
_entity_poly.type
_entity_poly.pdbx_seq_one_letter_code
_entity_poly.pdbx_strand_id
1 'polypeptide(L)'
;MKVEEIERLLAEFYEGNTTESQEEALRDYFRTTEVPEYLQKDKEIFLSLYQDADRDVEVPEGLGDKLSLLIDEKAEEEQRFFSPNKSKRNWRWIGSVAATILVIIGIGYGVENLGRGVCPPTPQDTFSDPEEAYQVLQATLMEVSTNLNQGIAQVKETQVDMKKVNQEIKKEIQR
;
A
#
# COMPACT_ATOMS: atom_id res chain seq x y z
N MET A 1 -7.20 -43.44 6.04
CA MET A 1 -7.68 -42.07 5.76
C MET A 1 -8.52 -42.11 4.50
N LYS A 2 -9.53 -41.24 4.35
CA LYS A 2 -10.31 -41.15 3.11
C LYS A 2 -9.55 -40.28 2.09
N VAL A 3 -9.73 -40.53 0.79
CA VAL A 3 -9.04 -39.78 -0.28
C VAL A 3 -9.39 -38.29 -0.23
N GLU A 4 -10.65 -37.93 0.02
CA GLU A 4 -11.12 -36.54 0.18
C GLU A 4 -10.38 -35.78 1.29
N GLU A 5 -10.01 -36.49 2.37
CA GLU A 5 -9.29 -35.89 3.49
C GLU A 5 -7.82 -35.63 3.13
N ILE A 6 -7.22 -36.50 2.34
CA ILE A 6 -5.86 -36.31 1.80
C ILE A 6 -5.82 -35.14 0.82
N GLU A 7 -6.83 -35.00 -0.04
CA GLU A 7 -6.92 -33.87 -0.97
C GLU A 7 -7.03 -32.53 -0.23
N ARG A 8 -7.85 -32.47 0.82
CA ARG A 8 -7.94 -31.28 1.67
C ARG A 8 -6.60 -30.98 2.35
N LEU A 9 -5.96 -32.00 2.94
CA LEU A 9 -4.67 -31.85 3.62
C LEU A 9 -3.56 -31.43 2.65
N LEU A 10 -3.57 -31.92 1.41
CA LEU A 10 -2.64 -31.47 0.37
C LEU A 10 -2.86 -30.00 0.00
N ALA A 11 -4.11 -29.55 -0.12
CA ALA A 11 -4.40 -28.15 -0.38
C ALA A 11 -3.90 -27.26 0.76
N GLU A 12 -4.19 -27.64 2.01
CA GLU A 12 -3.69 -26.94 3.20
C GLU A 12 -2.14 -26.96 3.28
N PHE A 13 -1.51 -28.05 2.85
CA PHE A 13 -0.04 -28.19 2.79
C PHE A 13 0.56 -27.20 1.79
N TYR A 14 0.00 -27.10 0.58
CA TYR A 14 0.45 -26.13 -0.41
C TYR A 14 0.21 -24.67 0.00
N GLU A 15 -0.80 -24.42 0.84
CA GLU A 15 -1.02 -23.11 1.46
C GLU A 15 -0.13 -22.84 2.69
N GLY A 16 0.57 -23.85 3.21
CA GLY A 16 1.41 -23.75 4.41
C GLY A 16 0.63 -23.69 5.73
N ASN A 17 -0.60 -24.24 5.75
CA ASN A 17 -1.51 -24.22 6.90
C ASN A 17 -1.55 -25.54 7.68
N THR A 18 -0.70 -26.52 7.33
CA THR A 18 -0.64 -27.83 7.97
C THR A 18 0.18 -27.83 9.26
N THR A 19 -0.15 -28.76 10.15
CA THR A 19 0.62 -29.09 11.35
C THR A 19 1.51 -30.30 11.11
N GLU A 20 2.57 -30.46 11.91
CA GLU A 20 3.52 -31.60 11.84
C GLU A 20 2.79 -32.96 11.87
N SER A 21 1.77 -33.10 12.73
CA SER A 21 0.96 -34.33 12.82
C SER A 21 0.14 -34.63 11.55
N GLN A 22 -0.33 -33.59 10.85
CA GLN A 22 -1.07 -33.73 9.59
C GLN A 22 -0.12 -34.09 8.43
N GLU A 23 1.09 -33.53 8.44
CA GLU A 23 2.14 -33.85 7.46
C GLU A 23 2.67 -35.27 7.65
N GLU A 24 2.79 -35.74 8.89
CA GLU A 24 3.14 -37.13 9.17
C GLU A 24 2.06 -38.09 8.66
N ALA A 25 0.79 -37.77 8.88
CA ALA A 25 -0.35 -38.51 8.32
C ALA A 25 -0.34 -38.56 6.78
N LEU A 26 -0.02 -37.44 6.10
CA LEU A 26 0.17 -37.39 4.64
C LEU A 26 1.35 -38.25 4.20
N ARG A 27 2.47 -38.18 4.94
CA ARG A 27 3.69 -38.95 4.66
C ARG A 27 3.43 -40.46 4.73
N ASP A 28 2.71 -40.90 5.76
CA ASP A 28 2.34 -42.31 5.93
C ASP A 28 1.41 -42.78 4.81
N TYR A 29 0.42 -41.96 4.44
CA TYR A 29 -0.49 -42.26 3.33
C TYR A 29 0.27 -42.44 2.00
N PHE A 30 1.17 -41.51 1.67
CA PHE A 30 1.95 -41.58 0.44
C PHE A 30 2.99 -42.72 0.42
N ARG A 31 3.44 -43.20 1.58
CA ARG A 31 4.36 -44.34 1.71
C ARG A 31 3.67 -45.70 1.46
N THR A 32 2.45 -45.91 1.97
CA THR A 32 1.86 -47.27 2.02
C THR A 32 0.88 -47.63 0.91
N THR A 33 0.34 -46.66 0.16
CA THR A 33 -0.88 -46.90 -0.65
C THR A 33 -0.68 -46.72 -2.16
N GLU A 34 -1.42 -47.49 -2.97
CA GLU A 34 -1.68 -47.21 -4.39
C GLU A 34 -2.55 -45.95 -4.48
N VAL A 35 -1.87 -44.82 -4.69
CA VAL A 35 -2.48 -43.50 -4.79
C VAL A 35 -3.14 -43.36 -6.16
N PRO A 36 -4.34 -42.76 -6.26
CA PRO A 36 -4.99 -42.48 -7.54
C PRO A 36 -4.05 -41.77 -8.53
N GLU A 37 -4.20 -42.07 -9.82
CA GLU A 37 -3.31 -41.58 -10.89
C GLU A 37 -3.13 -40.06 -10.88
N TYR A 38 -4.18 -39.29 -10.54
CA TYR A 38 -4.12 -37.83 -10.47
C TYR A 38 -3.32 -37.30 -9.28
N LEU A 39 -3.18 -38.05 -8.18
CA LEU A 39 -2.41 -37.69 -6.98
C LEU A 39 -0.96 -38.22 -7.02
N GLN A 40 -0.60 -38.95 -8.09
CA GLN A 40 0.72 -39.58 -8.21
C GLN A 40 1.83 -38.54 -8.34
N LYS A 41 1.55 -37.39 -8.96
CA LYS A 41 2.48 -36.26 -9.05
C LYS A 41 2.69 -35.59 -7.70
N ASP A 42 1.60 -35.35 -6.96
CA ASP A 42 1.68 -34.76 -5.62
C ASP A 42 2.46 -35.67 -4.66
N LYS A 43 2.27 -36.99 -4.78
CA LYS A 43 3.07 -37.98 -4.05
C LYS A 43 4.57 -37.81 -4.33
N GLU A 44 4.97 -37.69 -5.58
CA GLU A 44 6.38 -37.53 -5.97
C GLU A 44 6.98 -36.25 -5.39
N ILE A 45 6.27 -35.12 -5.53
CA ILE A 45 6.68 -33.83 -4.99
C ILE A 45 6.81 -33.92 -3.47
N PHE A 46 5.75 -34.35 -2.79
CA PHE A 46 5.71 -34.42 -1.33
C PHE A 46 6.84 -35.30 -0.80
N LEU A 47 6.99 -36.53 -1.30
CA LEU A 47 8.06 -37.42 -0.84
C LEU A 47 9.47 -36.92 -1.15
N SER A 48 9.66 -36.16 -2.24
CA SER A 48 10.97 -35.55 -2.55
C SER A 48 11.39 -34.50 -1.53
N LEU A 49 10.43 -33.72 -0.97
CA LEU A 49 10.71 -32.73 0.08
C LEU A 49 11.18 -33.39 1.37
N TYR A 50 10.66 -34.57 1.69
CA TYR A 50 10.99 -35.30 2.91
C TYR A 50 12.09 -36.36 2.73
N GLN A 51 12.68 -36.51 1.53
CA GLN A 51 13.78 -37.47 1.30
C GLN A 51 15.00 -37.16 2.17
N ASP A 52 15.27 -35.87 2.39
CA ASP A 52 16.39 -35.38 3.19
C ASP A 52 15.94 -34.76 4.51
N ALA A 53 14.66 -34.88 4.89
CA ALA A 53 14.15 -34.29 6.13
C ALA A 53 14.80 -34.89 7.39
N ASP A 54 15.22 -36.17 7.32
CA ASP A 54 15.93 -36.84 8.41
C ASP A 54 17.46 -36.61 8.36
N ARG A 55 17.96 -35.85 7.37
CA ARG A 55 19.37 -35.43 7.38
C ARG A 55 19.50 -34.21 8.24
N ASP A 56 20.26 -34.34 9.33
CA ASP A 56 20.76 -33.20 10.06
C ASP A 56 21.63 -32.35 9.12
N VAL A 57 21.04 -31.27 8.59
CA VAL A 57 21.76 -30.29 7.79
C VAL A 57 22.68 -29.54 8.74
N GLU A 58 23.99 -29.79 8.63
CA GLU A 58 24.98 -29.06 9.42
C GLU A 58 24.90 -27.57 9.11
N VAL A 59 24.48 -26.79 10.11
CA VAL A 59 24.39 -25.34 10.00
C VAL A 59 25.82 -24.77 10.13
N PRO A 60 26.30 -23.98 9.15
CA PRO A 60 27.62 -23.37 9.23
C PRO A 60 27.79 -22.49 10.49
N GLU A 61 28.94 -22.61 11.15
CA GLU A 61 29.27 -21.76 12.30
C GLU A 61 29.18 -20.27 11.92
N GLY A 62 28.55 -19.46 12.77
CA GLY A 62 28.38 -18.02 12.58
C GLY A 62 27.24 -17.60 11.65
N LEU A 63 26.47 -18.54 11.06
CA LEU A 63 25.27 -18.17 10.29
C LEU A 63 24.22 -17.50 11.18
N GLY A 64 24.01 -18.01 12.39
CA GLY A 64 23.11 -17.41 13.38
C GLY A 64 23.49 -15.97 13.70
N ASP A 65 24.76 -15.75 14.05
CA ASP A 65 25.28 -14.40 14.36
C ASP A 65 25.14 -13.44 13.17
N LYS A 66 25.42 -13.92 11.96
CA LYS A 66 25.24 -13.12 10.74
C LYS A 66 23.77 -12.75 10.50
N LEU A 67 22.84 -13.68 10.73
CA LEU A 67 21.41 -13.41 10.62
C LEU A 67 20.95 -12.41 11.68
N SER A 68 21.40 -12.55 12.93
CA SER A 68 21.13 -11.59 14.00
C SER A 68 21.60 -10.18 13.63
N LEU A 69 22.83 -10.06 13.12
CA LEU A 69 23.36 -8.77 12.65
C LEU A 69 22.52 -8.16 11.51
N LEU A 70 22.09 -8.98 10.54
CA LEU A 70 21.25 -8.52 9.44
C LEU A 70 19.84 -8.10 9.89
N ILE A 71 19.26 -8.78 10.89
CA ILE A 71 17.98 -8.41 11.49
C ILE A 71 18.10 -7.04 12.16
N ASP A 72 19.14 -6.83 12.97
CA ASP A 72 19.37 -5.57 13.66
C ASP A 72 19.61 -4.43 12.65
N GLU A 73 20.43 -4.65 11.62
CA GLU A 73 20.66 -3.68 10.53
C GLU A 73 19.36 -3.32 9.80
N LYS A 74 18.52 -4.31 9.47
CA LYS A 74 17.24 -4.07 8.78
C LYS A 74 16.21 -3.38 9.66
N ALA A 75 16.15 -3.73 10.94
CA ALA A 75 15.31 -3.04 11.91
C ALA A 75 15.72 -1.56 12.05
N GLU A 76 17.03 -1.27 12.04
CA GLU A 76 17.52 0.11 12.00
C GLU A 76 17.17 0.82 10.68
N GLU A 77 17.27 0.17 9.53
CA GLU A 77 16.88 0.74 8.24
C GLU A 77 15.40 1.09 8.17
N GLU A 78 14.52 0.20 8.65
CA GLU A 78 13.08 0.47 8.75
C GLU A 78 12.79 1.63 9.71
N GLN A 79 13.49 1.70 10.85
CA GLN A 79 13.40 2.87 11.74
C GLN A 79 13.95 4.15 11.08
N ARG A 80 14.94 4.05 10.19
CA ARG A 80 15.48 5.19 9.43
C ARG A 80 14.52 5.71 8.35
N PHE A 81 13.53 4.94 7.89
CA PHE A 81 12.43 5.52 7.08
C PHE A 81 11.60 6.53 7.89
N PHE A 82 11.51 6.36 9.22
CA PHE A 82 10.84 7.28 10.13
C PHE A 82 11.77 8.34 10.75
N SER A 83 13.09 8.22 10.59
CA SER A 83 14.05 9.22 11.07
C SER A 83 14.63 10.03 9.90
N PRO A 84 14.49 11.37 9.86
CA PRO A 84 15.10 12.16 8.80
C PRO A 84 16.64 12.02 8.86
N ASN A 85 17.23 11.67 7.71
CA ASN A 85 18.66 11.46 7.48
C ASN A 85 19.54 12.54 8.17
N LYS A 86 20.46 12.10 9.05
CA LYS A 86 21.37 12.98 9.83
C LYS A 86 22.70 13.27 9.12
N SER A 87 22.86 12.92 7.84
CA SER A 87 24.09 13.25 7.11
C SER A 87 23.99 14.64 6.46
N LYS A 88 24.70 15.59 7.08
CA LYS A 88 24.87 17.00 6.67
C LYS A 88 23.63 17.89 6.79
N ARG A 89 23.41 18.31 8.04
CA ARG A 89 23.27 19.74 8.39
C ARG A 89 22.22 20.50 7.57
N ASN A 90 20.97 20.24 7.92
CA ASN A 90 19.75 20.86 7.42
C ASN A 90 19.66 22.34 7.82
N TRP A 91 20.66 23.17 7.49
CA TRP A 91 20.61 24.62 7.68
C TRP A 91 19.37 25.23 7.02
N ARG A 92 18.84 24.56 5.98
CA ARG A 92 17.56 24.88 5.36
C ARG A 92 16.36 24.66 6.28
N TRP A 93 16.38 23.62 7.13
CA TRP A 93 15.31 23.31 8.09
C TRP A 93 15.41 24.16 9.37
N ILE A 94 16.64 24.40 9.86
CA ILE A 94 16.86 25.35 10.96
C ILE A 94 16.52 26.78 10.50
N GLY A 95 16.90 27.15 9.27
CA GLY A 95 16.54 28.42 8.66
C GLY A 95 15.04 28.61 8.49
N SER A 96 14.28 27.55 8.15
CA SER A 96 12.83 27.65 8.08
C SER A 96 12.18 27.86 9.44
N VAL A 97 12.67 27.19 10.50
CA VAL A 97 12.14 27.39 11.87
C VAL A 97 12.47 28.79 12.40
N ALA A 98 13.67 29.31 12.14
CA ALA A 98 14.01 30.68 12.52
C ALA A 98 13.17 31.71 11.75
N ALA A 99 12.92 31.50 10.46
CA ALA A 99 12.11 32.39 9.64
C ALA A 99 10.65 32.45 10.13
N THR A 100 10.03 31.32 10.50
CA THR A 100 8.66 31.32 11.03
C THR A 100 8.59 32.05 12.38
N ILE A 101 9.57 31.85 13.26
CA ILE A 101 9.66 32.58 14.53
C ILE A 101 9.82 34.09 14.30
N LEU A 102 10.68 34.51 13.36
CA LEU A 102 10.86 35.93 13.01
C LEU A 102 9.59 36.55 12.40
N VAL A 103 8.84 35.81 11.58
CA VAL A 103 7.55 36.26 11.05
C VAL A 103 6.54 36.44 12.18
N ILE A 104 6.45 35.50 13.11
CA ILE A 104 5.54 35.62 14.27
C ILE A 104 5.91 36.82 15.14
N ILE A 105 7.20 37.03 15.43
CA ILE A 105 7.68 38.18 16.21
C ILE A 105 7.43 39.49 15.43
N GLY A 106 7.71 39.50 14.13
CA GLY A 106 7.50 40.65 13.25
C GLY A 106 6.02 41.03 13.11
N ILE A 107 5.11 40.06 13.03
CA ILE A 107 3.67 40.29 13.04
C ILE A 107 3.21 40.74 14.43
N GLY A 108 3.66 40.10 15.51
CA GLY A 108 3.29 40.48 16.88
C GLY A 108 3.67 41.92 17.20
N TYR A 109 4.94 42.29 16.97
CA TYR A 109 5.43 43.66 17.14
C TYR A 109 4.84 44.63 16.11
N GLY A 110 4.64 44.16 14.87
CA GLY A 110 4.09 44.93 13.77
C GLY A 110 2.62 45.32 14.01
N VAL A 111 1.78 44.41 14.48
CA VAL A 111 0.35 44.63 14.74
C VAL A 111 0.13 45.54 15.94
N GLU A 112 0.92 45.41 17.01
CA GLU A 112 0.89 46.37 18.12
C GLU A 112 1.26 47.78 17.66
N ASN A 113 2.16 47.92 16.68
CA ASN A 113 2.58 49.20 16.15
C ASN A 113 1.69 49.71 14.98
N LEU A 114 0.96 48.83 14.28
CA LEU A 114 0.04 49.15 13.17
C LEU A 114 -1.40 49.46 13.63
N GLY A 115 -1.74 49.17 14.89
CA GLY A 115 -3.08 49.36 15.45
C GLY A 115 -3.56 50.82 15.58
N ARG A 116 -2.81 51.80 15.06
CA ARG A 116 -3.17 53.22 15.16
C ARG A 116 -3.67 53.88 13.87
N GLY A 117 -3.92 53.17 12.76
CA GLY A 117 -4.40 53.89 11.58
C GLY A 117 -4.90 53.18 10.32
N VAL A 118 -5.18 51.88 10.29
CA VAL A 118 -5.68 51.25 9.04
C VAL A 118 -6.80 50.25 9.32
N CYS A 119 -8.05 50.73 9.30
CA CYS A 119 -9.19 49.89 9.00
C CYS A 119 -9.26 49.74 7.47
N PRO A 120 -9.09 48.55 6.88
CA PRO A 120 -9.39 48.36 5.47
C PRO A 120 -10.89 48.65 5.24
N PRO A 121 -11.27 49.31 4.13
CA PRO A 121 -12.68 49.51 3.83
C PRO A 121 -13.36 48.14 3.72
N THR A 122 -14.49 47.98 4.41
CA THR A 122 -15.34 46.79 4.30
C THR A 122 -15.56 46.48 2.81
N PRO A 123 -15.33 45.25 2.34
CA PRO A 123 -15.63 44.89 0.96
C PRO A 123 -17.09 45.23 0.67
N GLN A 124 -17.33 46.07 -0.34
CA GLN A 124 -18.70 46.36 -0.73
C GLN A 124 -19.33 45.11 -1.32
N ASP A 125 -20.54 44.78 -0.86
CA ASP A 125 -21.28 43.63 -1.32
C ASP A 125 -21.55 43.78 -2.84
N THR A 126 -21.37 42.70 -3.61
CA THR A 126 -21.45 42.75 -5.09
C THR A 126 -22.89 42.91 -5.58
N PHE A 127 -23.86 42.53 -4.74
CA PHE A 127 -25.28 42.66 -5.01
C PHE A 127 -25.93 43.45 -3.87
N SER A 128 -26.81 44.39 -4.23
CA SER A 128 -27.57 45.19 -3.26
C SER A 128 -28.77 44.44 -2.70
N ASP A 129 -29.26 43.42 -3.40
CA ASP A 129 -30.42 42.61 -3.04
C ASP A 129 -29.99 41.16 -2.76
N PRO A 130 -30.22 40.65 -1.54
CA PRO A 130 -29.91 39.26 -1.18
C PRO A 130 -30.56 38.22 -2.10
N GLU A 131 -31.78 38.46 -2.60
CA GLU A 131 -32.49 37.46 -3.42
C GLU A 131 -31.82 37.26 -4.79
N GLU A 132 -31.32 38.34 -5.40
CA GLU A 132 -30.60 38.29 -6.68
C GLU A 132 -29.28 37.52 -6.52
N ALA A 133 -28.55 37.76 -5.43
CA ALA A 133 -27.32 37.04 -5.13
C ALA A 133 -27.54 35.52 -5.04
N TYR A 134 -28.65 35.09 -4.41
CA TYR A 134 -28.99 33.67 -4.32
C TYR A 134 -29.33 33.07 -5.68
N GLN A 135 -30.03 33.79 -6.54
CA GLN A 135 -30.37 33.31 -7.89
C GLN A 135 -29.11 33.15 -8.75
N VAL A 136 -28.23 34.15 -8.75
CA VAL A 136 -26.95 34.09 -9.47
C VAL A 136 -26.07 32.95 -8.94
N LEU A 137 -26.01 32.79 -7.61
CA LEU A 137 -25.30 31.69 -6.99
C LEU A 137 -25.85 30.32 -7.42
N GLN A 138 -27.18 30.15 -7.39
CA GLN A 138 -27.81 28.90 -7.78
C GLN A 138 -27.57 28.58 -9.26
N ALA A 139 -27.67 29.58 -10.14
CA ALA A 139 -27.37 29.41 -11.57
C ALA A 139 -25.90 29.01 -11.78
N THR A 140 -24.97 29.69 -11.10
CA THR A 140 -23.53 29.41 -11.18
C THR A 140 -23.20 28.01 -10.69
N LEU A 141 -23.76 27.60 -9.55
CA LEU A 141 -23.55 26.26 -9.00
C LEU A 141 -24.14 25.18 -9.91
N MET A 142 -25.30 25.45 -10.52
CA MET A 142 -25.89 24.53 -11.48
C MET A 142 -25.00 24.37 -12.72
N GLU A 143 -24.50 25.46 -13.28
CA GLU A 143 -23.61 25.43 -14.45
C GLU A 143 -22.30 24.68 -14.17
N VAL A 144 -21.68 24.96 -13.02
CA VAL A 144 -20.48 24.24 -12.58
C VAL A 144 -20.77 22.75 -12.40
N SER A 145 -21.91 22.40 -11.79
CA SER A 145 -22.34 21.01 -11.60
C SER A 145 -22.55 20.30 -12.94
N THR A 146 -23.21 20.94 -13.90
CA THR A 146 -23.42 20.36 -15.23
C THR A 146 -22.11 20.12 -15.98
N ASN A 147 -21.18 21.08 -15.91
CA ASN A 147 -19.87 20.96 -16.55
C ASN A 147 -19.05 19.81 -15.93
N LEU A 148 -19.06 19.67 -14.61
CA LEU A 148 -18.41 18.57 -13.90
C LEU A 148 -19.03 17.21 -14.26
N ASN A 149 -20.36 17.12 -14.27
CA ASN A 149 -21.05 15.87 -14.57
C ASN A 149 -20.78 15.40 -16.01
N GLN A 150 -20.76 16.33 -16.97
CA GLN A 150 -20.39 16.03 -18.35
C GLN A 150 -18.92 15.59 -18.47
N GLY A 151 -18.00 16.25 -17.77
CA GLY A 151 -16.59 15.87 -17.73
C GLY A 151 -16.37 14.45 -17.16
N ILE A 152 -17.07 14.11 -16.08
CA ILE A 152 -16.99 12.78 -15.48
C ILE A 152 -17.55 11.69 -16.42
N ALA A 153 -18.63 11.98 -17.14
CA ALA A 153 -19.20 11.04 -18.11
C ALA A 153 -18.20 10.72 -19.25
N GLN A 154 -17.55 11.74 -19.82
CA GLN A 154 -16.52 11.55 -20.85
C GLN A 154 -15.32 10.73 -20.35
N VAL A 155 -14.89 10.96 -19.10
CA VAL A 155 -13.81 10.17 -18.48
C VAL A 155 -14.22 8.70 -18.28
N LYS A 156 -15.50 8.44 -17.98
CA LYS A 156 -15.99 7.07 -17.83
C LYS A 156 -16.04 6.32 -19.16
N GLU A 157 -16.46 6.98 -20.24
CA GLU A 157 -16.44 6.40 -21.59
C GLU A 157 -15.02 6.06 -22.04
N THR A 158 -14.10 7.01 -21.90
CA THR A 158 -12.68 6.78 -22.25
C THR A 158 -12.03 5.67 -21.42
N GLN A 159 -12.41 5.50 -20.15
CA GLN A 159 -11.95 4.35 -19.34
C GLN A 159 -12.45 3.01 -19.88
N VAL A 160 -13.68 2.94 -20.40
CA VAL A 160 -14.22 1.72 -21.02
C VAL A 160 -13.46 1.40 -22.31
N ASP A 161 -13.22 2.40 -23.15
CA ASP A 161 -12.46 2.24 -24.39
C ASP A 161 -11.02 1.83 -24.12
N MET A 162 -10.34 2.45 -23.14
CA MET A 162 -8.99 2.05 -22.72
C MET A 162 -8.95 0.61 -22.21
N LYS A 163 -9.95 0.17 -21.44
CA LYS A 163 -10.06 -1.24 -21.01
C LYS A 163 -10.22 -2.19 -22.19
N LYS A 164 -11.02 -1.81 -23.20
CA LYS A 164 -11.22 -2.60 -24.42
C LYS A 164 -9.94 -2.70 -25.25
N VAL A 165 -9.25 -1.59 -25.46
CA VAL A 165 -7.95 -1.56 -26.16
C VAL A 165 -6.92 -2.43 -25.43
N ASN A 166 -6.83 -2.32 -24.10
CA ASN A 166 -5.93 -3.17 -23.31
C ASN A 166 -6.25 -4.66 -23.43
N GLN A 167 -7.54 -5.03 -23.52
CA GLN A 167 -7.95 -6.41 -23.75
C GLN A 167 -7.57 -6.92 -25.16
N GLU A 168 -7.71 -6.09 -26.20
CA GLU A 168 -7.31 -6.44 -27.57
C GLU A 168 -5.79 -6.61 -27.69
N ILE A 169 -5.00 -5.68 -27.14
CA ILE A 169 -3.53 -5.78 -27.09
C ILE A 169 -3.11 -7.07 -26.38
N LYS A 170 -3.73 -7.40 -25.25
CA LYS A 170 -3.42 -8.63 -24.51
C LYS A 170 -3.71 -9.89 -25.33
N LYS A 171 -4.77 -9.90 -26.14
CA LYS A 171 -5.10 -11.02 -27.02
C LYS A 171 -4.09 -11.18 -28.16
N GLU A 172 -3.64 -10.09 -28.76
CA GLU A 172 -2.62 -10.13 -29.83
C GLU A 172 -1.24 -10.56 -29.32
N ILE A 173 -0.85 -10.18 -28.10
CA ILE A 173 0.42 -10.60 -27.49
C ILE A 173 0.45 -12.10 -27.14
N GLN A 174 -0.71 -12.69 -26.88
CA GLN A 174 -0.84 -14.10 -26.50
C GLN A 174 -1.02 -15.05 -27.70
N ARG A 175 -1.04 -14.52 -28.92
CA ARG A 175 -1.18 -15.27 -30.17
C ARG A 175 0.17 -15.51 -30.83
#